data_AF-A0AB34V8Y7-F1
#
_entry.id   AF-A0AB34V8Y7-F1
#
_cell.length_a   1.000
_cell.length_b   1.000
_cell.length_c   1.000
_cell.angle_alpha   90.00
_cell.angle_beta   90.00
_cell.angle_gamma   90.00
#
_symmetry.space_group_name_H-M   'P 1'
#
loop_
_entity.id
_entity.type
_entity.pdbx_description
1 polymer ?
#
loop_
_entity_poly.entity_id
_entity_poly.type
_entity_poly.pdbx_seq_one_letter_code
_entity_poly.pdbx_strand_id
1 'polypeptide(L)'
;AFGFFEVTEDVSRYTKANVFQPGTKTDVLMRFSTVAGERGSPDTWRDPRGFSIKFYTREGNYDLVGNNTPVFFIRDPMKFQHFIRSQKRRADNNLRDNDMQWDFWTLSPESSHQVTWLMGDRGIPKSWRHMNGYSSHTYMWVNAQGEKFWVKYHFHTDQGIENLTQQEADKLAGEDGDYHTRDLFMSIKNGHFPSWTLYMQIMPFAEADEYRYNPFDLTKVWPHSDYPLIKVGKLTLNRNPSDNHAQIEQAAFEPNNLVPGIGLSPDKMLLGRVFAYADAHRARLGVNYKQIPVNAPQSPVNSYSKDGAMRINPVSDPVYAPNSKGGPVADGERYPTDSVWSASGDMVRAPYSLRRDDDDVG
;
A
#
# COMPACT_ATOMS: atom_id res chain seq x y z
N ALA A 1 11.25 -4.10 8.66
CA ALA A 1 12.47 -3.39 9.11
C ALA A 1 12.20 -1.89 9.16
N PHE A 2 13.00 -1.14 9.90
CA PHE A 2 12.94 0.32 9.97
C PHE A 2 14.00 0.94 9.06
N GLY A 3 13.80 2.21 8.73
CA GLY A 3 14.65 2.96 7.83
C GLY A 3 14.30 4.43 7.79
N PHE A 4 14.65 5.08 6.70
CA PHE A 4 14.22 6.43 6.38
C PHE A 4 13.95 6.59 4.89
N PHE A 5 13.10 7.55 4.56
CA PHE A 5 12.95 8.09 3.22
C PHE A 5 13.56 9.49 3.16
N GLU A 6 14.31 9.78 2.11
CA GLU A 6 14.98 11.07 1.89
C GLU A 6 14.60 11.63 0.53
N VAL A 7 14.02 12.83 0.52
CA VAL A 7 13.64 13.55 -0.70
C VAL A 7 14.90 14.11 -1.36
N THR A 8 15.10 13.77 -2.64
CA THR A 8 16.28 14.22 -3.41
C THR A 8 15.92 15.17 -4.56
N GLU A 9 14.66 15.21 -4.97
CA GLU A 9 14.17 16.07 -6.05
C GLU A 9 13.03 16.95 -5.55
N ASP A 10 12.82 18.10 -6.20
CA ASP A 10 11.72 19.00 -5.86
C ASP A 10 10.44 18.63 -6.62
N VAL A 11 9.45 18.15 -5.87
CA VAL A 11 8.09 17.85 -6.37
C VAL A 11 7.02 18.70 -5.69
N SER A 12 7.40 19.80 -5.03
CA SER A 12 6.49 20.70 -4.31
C SER A 12 5.39 21.30 -5.20
N ARG A 13 5.67 21.44 -6.50
CA ARG A 13 4.70 21.86 -7.51
C ARG A 13 3.51 20.91 -7.65
N TYR A 14 3.62 19.66 -7.19
CA TYR A 14 2.57 18.64 -7.33
C TYR A 14 1.88 18.29 -6.00
N THR A 15 2.60 18.39 -4.88
CA THR A 15 2.05 18.07 -3.56
C THR A 15 2.56 18.99 -2.46
N LYS A 16 1.66 19.38 -1.55
CA LYS A 16 2.00 20.07 -0.29
C LYS A 16 2.37 19.13 0.85
N ALA A 17 2.38 17.81 0.61
CA ALA A 17 2.65 16.83 1.64
C ALA A 17 4.05 17.00 2.23
N ASN A 18 4.13 17.16 3.56
CA ASN A 18 5.38 17.43 4.25
C ASN A 18 6.47 16.38 3.97
N VAL A 19 6.07 15.09 3.88
CA VAL A 19 6.97 13.96 3.61
C VAL A 19 7.70 14.02 2.25
N PHE A 20 7.19 14.81 1.29
CA PHE A 20 7.76 14.96 -0.05
C PHE A 20 8.32 16.36 -0.33
N GLN A 21 8.45 17.22 0.68
CA GLN A 21 9.08 18.52 0.49
C GLN A 21 10.61 18.40 0.38
N PRO A 22 11.27 19.26 -0.41
CA PRO A 22 12.71 19.20 -0.65
C PRO A 22 13.55 19.08 0.62
N GLY A 23 14.52 18.17 0.63
CA GLY A 23 15.43 17.94 1.77
C GLY A 23 14.78 17.27 2.98
N THR A 24 13.50 16.87 2.91
CA THR A 24 12.84 16.16 4.00
C THR A 24 13.40 14.75 4.13
N LYS A 25 13.72 14.39 5.37
CA LYS A 25 14.07 13.03 5.78
C LYS A 25 13.05 12.54 6.79
N THR A 26 12.46 11.38 6.55
CA THR A 26 11.34 10.85 7.35
C THR A 26 11.62 9.42 7.75
N ASP A 27 11.52 9.12 9.04
CA ASP A 27 11.62 7.74 9.53
C ASP A 27 10.51 6.88 8.94
N VAL A 28 10.83 5.62 8.65
CA VAL A 28 9.86 4.67 8.13
C VAL A 28 9.89 3.32 8.84
N LEU A 29 8.76 2.64 8.81
CA LEU A 29 8.64 1.21 9.00
C LEU A 29 8.20 0.57 7.68
N MET A 30 8.82 -0.54 7.33
CA MET A 30 8.45 -1.32 6.16
C MET A 30 8.21 -2.78 6.50
N ARG A 31 7.12 -3.35 5.97
CA ARG A 31 6.79 -4.78 6.06
C ARG A 31 6.61 -5.36 4.66
N PHE A 32 7.35 -6.44 4.40
CA PHE A 32 7.16 -7.31 3.25
C PHE A 32 6.35 -8.53 3.65
N SER A 33 5.69 -9.17 2.68
CA SER A 33 4.99 -10.44 2.91
C SER A 33 4.69 -11.16 1.60
N THR A 34 4.31 -12.44 1.69
CA THR A 34 3.46 -13.11 0.70
C THR A 34 1.99 -12.69 0.91
N VAL A 35 1.04 -13.33 0.21
CA VAL A 35 -0.40 -13.02 0.26
C VAL A 35 -1.23 -14.22 0.73
N ALA A 36 -1.11 -15.37 0.08
CA ALA A 36 -2.03 -16.49 0.28
C ALA A 36 -1.71 -17.30 1.54
N GLY A 37 -0.43 -17.54 1.80
CA GLY A 37 0.03 -18.43 2.86
C GLY A 37 -0.25 -17.92 4.28
N GLU A 38 -0.35 -18.85 5.23
CA GLU A 38 -0.49 -18.53 6.66
C GLU A 38 0.87 -18.21 7.32
N ARG A 39 0.85 -17.94 8.63
CA ARG A 39 2.02 -17.45 9.40
C ARG A 39 3.29 -18.28 9.25
N GLY A 40 3.19 -19.60 9.04
CA GLY A 40 4.33 -20.51 8.89
C GLY A 40 4.54 -21.02 7.46
N SER A 41 3.93 -20.37 6.47
CA SER A 41 4.11 -20.75 5.06
C SER A 41 5.49 -20.32 4.53
N PRO A 42 6.10 -21.08 3.62
CA PRO A 42 7.40 -20.73 3.06
C PRO A 42 7.40 -19.39 2.30
N ASP A 43 8.44 -18.58 2.56
CA ASP A 43 8.68 -17.27 1.96
C ASP A 43 8.80 -17.30 0.42
N THR A 44 9.20 -18.43 -0.16
CA THR A 44 9.54 -18.60 -1.59
C THR A 44 8.39 -19.14 -2.46
N TRP A 45 7.17 -19.29 -1.93
CA TRP A 45 6.03 -19.64 -2.77
C TRP A 45 5.73 -18.59 -3.85
N ARG A 46 5.31 -19.01 -5.04
CA ARG A 46 4.84 -18.10 -6.09
C ARG A 46 3.61 -17.34 -5.62
N ASP A 47 3.74 -16.02 -5.54
CA ASP A 47 2.72 -15.14 -4.96
C ASP A 47 3.06 -13.66 -5.28
N PRO A 48 2.11 -12.72 -5.32
CA PRO A 48 2.47 -11.32 -5.16
C PRO A 48 3.18 -11.12 -3.81
N ARG A 49 3.99 -10.07 -3.71
CA ARG A 49 4.60 -9.66 -2.45
C ARG A 49 4.05 -8.33 -1.99
N GLY A 50 3.67 -8.27 -0.71
CA GLY A 50 3.32 -7.02 -0.04
C GLY A 50 4.52 -6.10 0.06
N PHE A 51 4.29 -4.80 -0.16
CA PHE A 51 5.28 -3.72 -0.08
C PHE A 51 4.68 -2.58 0.74
N SER A 52 4.55 -2.78 2.06
CA SER A 52 3.87 -1.83 2.95
C SER A 52 4.85 -0.91 3.64
N ILE A 53 4.68 0.40 3.49
CA ILE A 53 5.51 1.43 4.10
C ILE A 53 4.64 2.34 4.97
N LYS A 54 5.10 2.64 6.17
CA LYS A 54 4.58 3.66 7.07
C LYS A 54 5.64 4.75 7.22
N PHE A 55 5.29 5.97 6.86
CA PHE A 55 6.12 7.17 7.03
C PHE A 55 5.66 7.89 8.31
N TYR A 56 6.57 8.09 9.26
CA TYR A 56 6.30 8.82 10.48
C TYR A 56 6.49 10.32 10.24
N THR A 57 5.51 10.96 9.59
CA THR A 57 5.60 12.36 9.17
C THR A 57 5.32 13.32 10.33
N ARG A 58 5.63 14.61 10.14
CA ARG A 58 5.32 15.67 11.13
C ARG A 58 3.83 15.99 11.25
N GLU A 59 3.01 15.53 10.29
CA GLU A 59 1.56 15.80 10.22
C GLU A 59 0.73 14.51 10.27
N GLY A 60 1.29 13.45 10.87
CA GLY A 60 0.64 12.15 11.05
C GLY A 60 1.40 11.01 10.39
N ASN A 61 0.94 9.79 10.61
CA ASN A 61 1.45 8.63 9.87
C ASN A 61 0.84 8.63 8.47
N TYR A 62 1.69 8.54 7.44
CA TYR A 62 1.26 8.25 6.08
C TYR A 62 1.57 6.79 5.76
N ASP A 63 0.57 6.03 5.36
CA ASP A 63 0.76 4.62 4.97
C ASP A 63 0.59 4.45 3.46
N LEU A 64 1.65 3.97 2.81
CA LEU A 64 1.58 3.46 1.44
C LEU A 64 1.63 1.94 1.46
N VAL A 65 0.46 1.33 1.28
CA VAL A 65 0.26 -0.12 1.37
C VAL A 65 0.23 -0.71 -0.04
N GLY A 66 1.43 -0.91 -0.60
CA GLY A 66 1.64 -1.38 -1.97
C GLY A 66 1.90 -2.87 -2.11
N ASN A 67 2.23 -3.28 -3.33
CA ASN A 67 2.68 -4.62 -3.71
C ASN A 67 3.92 -4.54 -4.62
N ASN A 68 4.55 -5.67 -4.92
CA ASN A 68 5.63 -5.79 -5.91
C ASN A 68 5.15 -5.78 -7.38
N THR A 69 3.90 -5.42 -7.62
CA THR A 69 3.26 -5.33 -8.94
C THR A 69 2.49 -4.00 -9.09
N PRO A 70 2.48 -3.37 -10.28
CA PRO A 70 1.74 -2.14 -10.53
C PRO A 70 0.22 -2.35 -10.74
N VAL A 71 -0.25 -3.59 -10.83
CA VAL A 71 -1.68 -3.93 -11.05
C VAL A 71 -2.16 -4.98 -10.05
N PHE A 72 -3.45 -5.30 -10.09
CA PHE A 72 -4.04 -6.37 -9.27
C PHE A 72 -5.01 -7.23 -10.08
N PHE A 73 -5.46 -8.34 -9.50
CA PHE A 73 -6.30 -9.35 -10.17
C PHE A 73 -7.74 -8.90 -10.44
N ILE A 74 -8.22 -7.89 -9.72
CA ILE A 74 -9.62 -7.47 -9.73
C ILE A 74 -9.72 -5.95 -9.61
N ARG A 75 -10.81 -5.41 -10.14
CA ARG A 75 -11.09 -3.97 -10.20
C ARG A 75 -12.33 -3.52 -9.41
N ASP A 76 -12.97 -4.44 -8.68
CA ASP A 76 -14.08 -4.15 -7.76
C ASP A 76 -13.90 -4.92 -6.44
N PRO A 77 -13.97 -4.24 -5.27
CA PRO A 77 -13.67 -4.85 -3.97
C PRO A 77 -14.64 -5.95 -3.58
N MET A 78 -15.84 -6.01 -4.18
CA MET A 78 -16.80 -7.08 -3.91
C MET A 78 -16.24 -8.46 -4.28
N LYS A 79 -15.37 -8.55 -5.30
CA LYS A 79 -14.70 -9.80 -5.69
C LYS A 79 -13.51 -10.17 -4.78
N PHE A 80 -12.99 -9.26 -3.97
CA PHE A 80 -11.74 -9.48 -3.20
C PHE A 80 -11.83 -10.66 -2.25
N GLN A 81 -12.95 -10.80 -1.54
CA GLN A 81 -13.13 -11.92 -0.63
C GLN A 81 -13.22 -13.26 -1.37
N HIS A 82 -13.82 -13.29 -2.56
CA HIS A 82 -13.89 -14.49 -3.39
C HIS A 82 -12.50 -14.88 -3.90
N PHE A 83 -11.75 -13.92 -4.44
CA PHE A 83 -10.36 -14.11 -4.85
C PHE A 83 -9.48 -14.64 -3.71
N ILE A 84 -9.47 -14.01 -2.53
CA ILE A 84 -8.61 -14.46 -1.43
C ILE A 84 -9.01 -15.88 -0.95
N ARG A 85 -10.31 -16.22 -0.98
CA ARG A 85 -10.75 -17.59 -0.67
C ARG A 85 -10.27 -18.60 -1.72
N SER A 86 -10.35 -18.27 -3.02
CA SER A 86 -9.87 -19.16 -4.09
C SER A 86 -8.36 -19.40 -4.03
N GLN A 87 -7.59 -18.45 -3.50
CA GLN A 87 -6.13 -18.61 -3.31
C GLN A 87 -5.74 -19.43 -2.07
N LYS A 88 -6.68 -19.64 -1.13
CA LYS A 88 -6.44 -20.31 0.15
C LYS A 88 -6.83 -21.78 0.06
N ARG A 89 -7.55 -22.29 1.07
CA ARG A 89 -7.75 -23.71 1.31
C ARG A 89 -9.21 -24.08 1.08
N ARG A 90 -9.43 -25.27 0.53
CA ARG A 90 -10.78 -25.85 0.42
C ARG A 90 -11.34 -26.17 1.79
N ALA A 91 -12.65 -26.08 1.92
CA ALA A 91 -13.34 -26.29 3.20
C ALA A 91 -13.37 -27.76 3.65
N ASP A 92 -13.40 -28.70 2.71
CA ASP A 92 -13.53 -30.14 2.97
C ASP A 92 -12.23 -30.79 3.44
N ASN A 93 -11.09 -30.39 2.89
CA ASN A 93 -9.80 -31.04 3.14
C ASN A 93 -8.67 -30.09 3.58
N ASN A 94 -8.92 -28.78 3.66
CA ASN A 94 -7.94 -27.77 4.06
C ASN A 94 -6.67 -27.72 3.18
N LEU A 95 -6.74 -28.19 1.93
CA LEU A 95 -5.68 -28.11 0.94
C LEU A 95 -5.85 -26.90 0.03
N ARG A 96 -4.74 -26.35 -0.46
CA ARG A 96 -4.77 -25.44 -1.63
C ARG A 96 -5.06 -26.28 -2.87
N ASP A 97 -5.78 -25.70 -3.82
CA ASP A 97 -6.18 -26.37 -5.05
C ASP A 97 -5.94 -25.45 -6.25
N ASN A 98 -5.30 -25.98 -7.29
CA ASN A 98 -5.07 -25.22 -8.52
C ASN A 98 -6.34 -25.10 -9.35
N ASP A 99 -7.21 -26.11 -9.31
CA ASP A 99 -8.51 -26.08 -9.99
C ASP A 99 -9.35 -24.91 -9.48
N MET A 100 -9.47 -24.77 -8.15
CA MET A 100 -10.16 -23.65 -7.49
C MET A 100 -9.58 -22.28 -7.85
N GLN A 101 -8.25 -22.16 -7.99
CA GLN A 101 -7.60 -20.90 -8.37
C GLN A 101 -7.90 -20.54 -9.82
N TRP A 102 -7.72 -21.50 -10.74
CA TRP A 102 -7.94 -21.30 -12.16
C TRP A 102 -9.42 -21.12 -12.52
N ASP A 103 -10.33 -21.80 -11.84
CA ASP A 103 -11.78 -21.59 -12.00
C ASP A 103 -12.14 -20.12 -11.73
N PHE A 104 -11.69 -19.55 -10.60
CA PHE A 104 -11.92 -18.13 -10.31
C PHE A 104 -11.31 -17.20 -11.36
N TRP A 105 -10.03 -17.41 -11.74
CA TRP A 105 -9.34 -16.53 -12.68
C TRP A 105 -9.92 -16.59 -14.09
N THR A 106 -10.27 -17.77 -14.59
CA THR A 106 -10.85 -17.93 -15.93
C THR A 106 -12.28 -17.39 -16.02
N LEU A 107 -13.02 -17.38 -14.90
CA LEU A 107 -14.33 -16.72 -14.79
C LEU A 107 -14.24 -15.23 -14.40
N SER A 108 -13.04 -14.70 -14.17
CA SER A 108 -12.77 -13.29 -13.88
C SER A 108 -11.66 -12.78 -14.82
N PRO A 109 -11.96 -12.61 -16.12
CA PRO A 109 -10.95 -12.32 -17.15
C PRO A 109 -10.18 -11.03 -16.90
N GLU A 110 -10.72 -10.09 -16.12
CA GLU A 110 -10.02 -8.90 -15.65
C GLU A 110 -8.69 -9.19 -14.93
N SER A 111 -8.50 -10.44 -14.48
CA SER A 111 -7.31 -10.90 -13.76
C SER A 111 -6.11 -11.17 -14.66
N SER A 112 -6.31 -11.27 -15.97
CA SER A 112 -5.32 -11.81 -16.92
C SER A 112 -3.96 -11.09 -16.84
N HIS A 113 -3.96 -9.76 -16.70
CA HIS A 113 -2.74 -8.95 -16.64
C HIS A 113 -1.91 -9.30 -15.40
N GLN A 114 -2.56 -9.37 -14.23
CA GLN A 114 -1.89 -9.72 -12.99
C GLN A 114 -1.54 -11.21 -12.92
N VAL A 115 -2.34 -12.11 -13.51
CA VAL A 115 -1.99 -13.53 -13.64
C VAL A 115 -0.75 -13.69 -14.52
N THR A 116 -0.67 -12.96 -15.63
CA THR A 116 0.51 -12.93 -16.51
C THR A 116 1.75 -12.48 -15.75
N TRP A 117 1.64 -11.39 -14.97
CA TRP A 117 2.74 -10.94 -14.10
C TRP A 117 3.14 -12.00 -13.07
N LEU A 118 2.16 -12.61 -12.39
CA LEU A 118 2.38 -13.62 -11.35
C LEU A 118 3.05 -14.89 -11.91
N MET A 119 2.67 -15.31 -13.11
CA MET A 119 3.20 -16.51 -13.73
C MET A 119 4.55 -16.28 -14.42
N GLY A 120 4.91 -15.02 -14.71
CA GLY A 120 6.26 -14.66 -15.14
C GLY A 120 7.30 -14.78 -14.01
N ASP A 121 8.56 -14.46 -14.31
CA ASP A 121 9.69 -14.64 -13.39
C ASP A 121 9.52 -13.86 -12.08
N ARG A 122 8.90 -12.68 -12.15
CA ARG A 122 8.67 -11.81 -10.96
C ARG A 122 7.69 -12.38 -9.94
N GLY A 123 7.04 -13.51 -10.23
CA GLY A 123 6.20 -14.23 -9.28
C GLY A 123 6.97 -14.85 -8.10
N ILE A 124 8.29 -15.00 -8.23
CA ILE A 124 9.17 -15.50 -7.16
C ILE A 124 10.44 -14.64 -7.09
N PRO A 125 10.43 -13.51 -6.36
CA PRO A 125 11.65 -12.71 -6.21
C PRO A 125 12.71 -13.50 -5.44
N LYS A 126 13.99 -13.29 -5.79
CA LYS A 126 15.15 -13.90 -5.09
C LYS A 126 15.22 -13.47 -3.64
N SER A 127 14.93 -12.21 -3.36
CA SER A 127 14.66 -11.76 -2.01
C SER A 127 13.83 -10.50 -2.04
N TRP A 128 13.29 -10.08 -0.89
CA TRP A 128 12.55 -8.82 -0.80
C TRP A 128 13.37 -7.60 -1.24
N ARG A 129 14.70 -7.67 -1.17
CA ARG A 129 15.60 -6.59 -1.62
C ARG A 129 15.70 -6.49 -3.14
N HIS A 130 15.38 -7.55 -3.89
CA HIS A 130 15.53 -7.64 -5.34
C HIS A 130 14.20 -7.54 -6.09
N MET A 131 13.21 -6.86 -5.50
CA MET A 131 11.93 -6.58 -6.14
C MET A 131 11.58 -5.11 -6.06
N ASN A 132 10.87 -4.62 -7.05
CA ASN A 132 10.24 -3.30 -7.00
C ASN A 132 9.04 -3.30 -6.05
N GLY A 133 8.58 -2.11 -5.70
CA GLY A 133 7.30 -1.86 -5.02
C GLY A 133 6.49 -0.82 -5.79
N TYR A 134 5.17 -0.90 -5.70
CA TYR A 134 4.26 0.00 -6.40
C TYR A 134 3.06 0.31 -5.53
N SER A 135 2.47 1.51 -5.68
CA SER A 135 1.15 1.79 -5.09
C SER A 135 0.06 0.91 -5.67
N SER A 136 0.28 0.45 -6.90
CA SER A 136 -0.69 -0.16 -7.82
C SER A 136 -1.82 0.81 -8.17
N HIS A 137 -2.55 1.28 -7.17
CA HIS A 137 -3.61 2.27 -7.30
C HIS A 137 -3.09 3.62 -7.77
N THR A 138 -4.01 4.33 -8.42
CA THR A 138 -3.92 5.78 -8.59
C THR A 138 -4.30 6.45 -7.28
N TYR A 139 -3.51 7.43 -6.86
CA TYR A 139 -3.79 8.33 -5.75
C TYR A 139 -3.92 9.77 -6.27
N MET A 140 -4.33 10.68 -5.40
CA MET A 140 -4.33 12.11 -5.70
C MET A 140 -3.19 12.81 -4.96
N TRP A 141 -2.51 13.73 -5.63
CA TRP A 141 -1.68 14.75 -5.01
C TRP A 141 -2.33 16.12 -5.16
N VAL A 142 -2.21 16.95 -4.14
CA VAL A 142 -2.70 18.34 -4.13
C VAL A 142 -1.57 19.27 -3.70
N ASN A 143 -1.25 20.26 -4.51
CA ASN A 143 -0.19 21.22 -4.21
C ASN A 143 -0.68 22.37 -3.30
N ALA A 144 0.21 23.32 -2.97
CA ALA A 144 -0.11 24.43 -2.09
C ALA A 144 -1.16 25.41 -2.68
N GLN A 145 -1.33 25.41 -4.00
CA GLN A 145 -2.31 26.22 -4.72
C GLN A 145 -3.67 25.52 -4.86
N GLY A 146 -3.80 24.27 -4.37
CA GLY A 146 -5.02 23.47 -4.51
C GLY A 146 -5.15 22.78 -5.87
N GLU A 147 -4.13 22.83 -6.74
CA GLU A 147 -4.12 22.09 -7.99
C GLU A 147 -3.96 20.60 -7.71
N LYS A 148 -4.68 19.79 -8.48
CA LYS A 148 -4.79 18.34 -8.27
C LYS A 148 -4.06 17.59 -9.38
N PHE A 149 -3.50 16.45 -9.00
CA PHE A 149 -2.82 15.54 -9.91
C PHE A 149 -3.15 14.10 -9.54
N TRP A 150 -3.35 13.27 -10.54
CA TRP A 150 -3.41 11.82 -10.35
C TRP A 150 -2.00 11.25 -10.38
N VAL A 151 -1.68 10.35 -9.46
CA VAL A 151 -0.32 9.84 -9.31
C VAL A 151 -0.24 8.33 -9.11
N LYS A 152 0.84 7.72 -9.62
CA LYS A 152 1.24 6.32 -9.38
C LYS A 152 2.65 6.30 -8.77
N TYR A 153 2.85 5.49 -7.72
CA TYR A 153 4.13 5.37 -7.04
C TYR A 153 4.89 4.15 -7.55
N HIS A 154 6.18 4.32 -7.84
CA HIS A 154 7.09 3.30 -8.34
C HIS A 154 8.38 3.31 -7.52
N PHE A 155 8.53 2.35 -6.61
CA PHE A 155 9.77 2.12 -5.86
C PHE A 155 10.64 1.12 -6.61
N HIS A 156 11.64 1.62 -7.32
CA HIS A 156 12.58 0.76 -8.04
C HIS A 156 13.71 0.32 -7.12
N THR A 157 13.96 -0.98 -7.05
CA THR A 157 15.06 -1.51 -6.23
C THR A 157 16.40 -1.04 -6.77
N ASP A 158 17.27 -0.55 -5.89
CA ASP A 158 18.64 -0.19 -6.24
C ASP A 158 19.57 -1.42 -6.27
N GLN A 159 19.08 -2.60 -5.84
CA GLN A 159 19.83 -3.86 -5.84
C GLN A 159 19.74 -4.60 -7.18
N GLY A 160 18.88 -4.15 -8.09
CA GLY A 160 18.51 -4.90 -9.30
C GLY A 160 17.39 -5.91 -9.04
N ILE A 161 16.69 -6.28 -10.12
CA ILE A 161 15.62 -7.28 -10.07
C ILE A 161 16.24 -8.66 -10.30
N GLU A 162 16.05 -9.55 -9.33
CA GLU A 162 16.47 -10.95 -9.40
C GLU A 162 15.33 -11.86 -8.93
N ASN A 163 15.17 -12.99 -9.59
CA ASN A 163 14.09 -13.94 -9.34
C ASN A 163 14.65 -15.37 -9.18
N LEU A 164 13.85 -16.25 -8.56
CA LEU A 164 14.12 -17.68 -8.50
C LEU A 164 13.37 -18.40 -9.61
N THR A 165 13.97 -19.45 -10.15
CA THR A 165 13.22 -20.47 -10.88
C THR A 165 12.28 -21.22 -9.91
N GLN A 166 11.25 -21.88 -10.43
CA GLN A 166 10.35 -22.68 -9.61
C GLN A 166 11.10 -23.78 -8.84
N GLN A 167 12.09 -24.43 -9.46
CA GLN A 167 12.88 -25.49 -8.82
C GLN A 167 13.72 -24.98 -7.64
N GLU A 168 14.37 -23.82 -7.78
CA GLU A 168 15.13 -23.20 -6.68
C GLU A 168 14.20 -22.80 -5.53
N ALA A 169 13.03 -22.25 -5.86
CA ALA A 169 12.03 -21.84 -4.90
C ALA A 169 11.48 -23.01 -4.08
N ASP A 170 11.17 -24.14 -4.74
CA ASP A 170 10.68 -25.36 -4.11
C ASP A 170 11.75 -25.98 -3.20
N LYS A 171 13.01 -25.97 -3.64
CA LYS A 171 14.14 -26.42 -2.82
C LYS A 171 14.28 -25.57 -1.56
N LEU A 172 14.31 -24.24 -1.71
CA LEU A 172 14.41 -23.32 -0.58
C LEU A 172 13.20 -23.43 0.36
N ALA A 173 12.01 -23.67 -0.16
CA ALA A 173 10.82 -23.85 0.67
C ALA A 173 10.93 -25.06 1.62
N GLY A 174 11.70 -26.10 1.23
CA GLY A 174 12.01 -27.24 2.07
C GLY A 174 13.22 -27.04 2.99
N GLU A 175 14.22 -26.27 2.56
CA GLU A 175 15.47 -26.06 3.30
C GLU A 175 15.41 -24.91 4.33
N ASP A 176 14.72 -23.81 4.00
CA ASP A 176 14.58 -22.61 4.84
C ASP A 176 13.26 -21.89 4.53
N GLY A 177 12.19 -22.25 5.25
CA GLY A 177 10.87 -21.62 5.10
C GLY A 177 10.87 -20.11 5.35
N ASP A 178 11.87 -19.59 6.08
CA ASP A 178 12.00 -18.18 6.46
C ASP A 178 13.08 -17.45 5.62
N TYR A 179 13.39 -17.95 4.42
CA TYR A 179 14.53 -17.50 3.61
C TYR A 179 14.56 -15.97 3.35
N HIS A 180 13.44 -15.35 2.97
CA HIS A 180 13.40 -13.91 2.72
C HIS A 180 13.51 -13.10 4.00
N THR A 181 12.88 -13.59 5.08
CA THR A 181 12.99 -13.00 6.41
C THR A 181 14.44 -13.00 6.89
N ARG A 182 15.15 -14.12 6.73
CA ARG A 182 16.56 -14.28 7.08
C ARG A 182 17.45 -13.38 6.23
N ASP A 183 17.24 -13.34 4.91
CA ASP A 183 17.99 -12.47 3.99
C ASP A 183 17.92 -11.00 4.42
N LEU A 184 16.73 -10.46 4.65
CA LEU A 184 16.56 -9.07 5.04
C LEU A 184 17.22 -8.78 6.40
N PHE A 185 16.97 -9.65 7.39
CA PHE A 185 17.51 -9.46 8.72
C PHE A 185 19.05 -9.48 8.73
N MET A 186 19.66 -10.47 8.07
CA MET A 186 21.11 -10.62 8.02
C MET A 186 21.76 -9.53 7.18
N SER A 187 21.14 -9.11 6.07
CA SER A 187 21.66 -8.01 5.24
C SER A 187 21.79 -6.72 6.07
N ILE A 188 20.73 -6.34 6.78
CA ILE A 188 20.74 -5.14 7.64
C ILE A 188 21.73 -5.31 8.80
N LYS A 189 21.76 -6.49 9.44
CA LYS A 189 22.69 -6.76 10.54
C LYS A 189 24.16 -6.62 10.11
N ASN A 190 24.47 -6.99 8.87
CA ASN A 190 25.81 -6.94 8.30
C ASN A 190 26.14 -5.58 7.63
N GLY A 191 25.29 -4.56 7.79
CA GLY A 191 25.53 -3.24 7.21
C GLY A 191 25.21 -3.12 5.71
N HIS A 192 24.63 -4.15 5.09
CA HIS A 192 24.18 -4.12 3.71
C HIS A 192 22.73 -3.61 3.64
N PHE A 193 22.57 -2.30 3.72
CA PHE A 193 21.26 -1.65 3.75
C PHE A 193 20.60 -1.60 2.37
N PRO A 194 19.47 -2.29 2.15
CA PRO A 194 18.76 -2.21 0.88
C PRO A 194 18.06 -0.87 0.74
N SER A 195 17.94 -0.43 -0.51
CA SER A 195 17.26 0.80 -0.85
C SER A 195 16.42 0.72 -2.12
N TRP A 196 15.50 1.67 -2.24
CA TRP A 196 14.63 1.86 -3.39
C TRP A 196 14.56 3.34 -3.76
N THR A 197 14.68 3.65 -5.04
CA THR A 197 14.41 4.99 -5.55
C THR A 197 12.92 5.13 -5.89
N LEU A 198 12.26 6.13 -5.31
CA LEU A 198 10.88 6.47 -5.61
C LEU A 198 10.81 7.31 -6.88
N TYR A 199 10.02 6.84 -7.83
CA TYR A 199 9.56 7.56 -9.00
C TYR A 199 8.04 7.69 -8.98
N MET A 200 7.53 8.74 -9.61
CA MET A 200 6.12 9.02 -9.75
C MET A 200 5.76 9.18 -11.22
N GLN A 201 4.62 8.64 -11.63
CA GLN A 201 3.91 9.17 -12.80
C GLN A 201 2.91 10.20 -12.29
N ILE A 202 2.78 11.32 -13.02
CA ILE A 202 1.92 12.44 -12.63
C ILE A 202 1.08 12.83 -13.84
N MET A 203 -0.23 12.65 -13.70
CA MET A 203 -1.25 12.98 -14.70
C MET A 203 -2.02 14.22 -14.21
N PRO A 204 -2.15 15.29 -15.02
CA PRO A 204 -3.02 16.42 -14.71
C PRO A 204 -4.45 15.96 -14.43
N PHE A 205 -5.11 16.58 -13.44
CA PHE A 205 -6.42 16.10 -12.96
C PHE A 205 -7.48 15.92 -14.06
N ALA A 206 -7.55 16.88 -14.99
CA ALA A 206 -8.54 16.88 -16.08
C ALA A 206 -8.27 15.82 -17.17
N GLU A 207 -7.01 15.39 -17.35
CA GLU A 207 -6.67 14.41 -18.39
C GLU A 207 -7.24 13.02 -18.08
N ALA A 208 -7.51 12.73 -16.81
CA ALA A 208 -8.12 11.46 -16.43
C ALA A 208 -9.50 11.24 -17.04
N ASP A 209 -10.25 12.27 -17.40
CA ASP A 209 -11.60 12.14 -17.96
C ASP A 209 -11.57 11.52 -19.36
N GLU A 210 -10.57 11.89 -20.16
CA GLU A 210 -10.44 11.47 -21.57
C GLU A 210 -9.32 10.44 -21.80
N TYR A 211 -8.54 10.11 -20.76
CA TYR A 211 -7.42 9.18 -20.92
C TYR A 211 -7.88 7.82 -21.45
N ARG A 212 -7.07 7.26 -22.36
CA ARG A 212 -7.41 6.10 -23.19
C ARG A 212 -7.58 4.80 -22.43
N TYR A 213 -6.88 4.65 -21.30
CA TYR A 213 -7.10 3.62 -20.31
C TYR A 213 -7.77 4.24 -19.09
N ASN A 214 -8.64 3.50 -18.40
CA ASN A 214 -9.20 3.99 -17.14
C ASN A 214 -8.11 4.07 -16.07
N PRO A 215 -7.70 5.28 -15.61
CA PRO A 215 -6.65 5.39 -14.60
C PRO A 215 -7.08 4.85 -13.23
N PHE A 216 -8.38 4.62 -13.03
CA PHE A 216 -8.97 4.10 -11.79
C PHE A 216 -9.30 2.60 -11.86
N ASP A 217 -8.97 1.94 -12.98
CA ASP A 217 -8.99 0.49 -13.09
C ASP A 217 -7.63 -0.08 -12.62
N LEU A 218 -7.65 -0.78 -11.48
CA LEU A 218 -6.46 -1.37 -10.87
C LEU A 218 -5.81 -2.49 -11.72
N THR A 219 -6.47 -2.94 -12.78
CA THR A 219 -5.92 -3.92 -13.73
C THR A 219 -5.11 -3.27 -14.86
N LYS A 220 -5.04 -1.93 -14.89
CA LYS A 220 -4.36 -1.14 -15.93
C LYS A 220 -3.13 -0.43 -15.40
N VAL A 221 -2.11 -0.32 -16.26
CA VAL A 221 -0.95 0.55 -16.05
C VAL A 221 -1.12 1.83 -16.84
N TRP A 222 -0.33 2.86 -16.50
CA TRP A 222 -0.18 4.03 -17.36
C TRP A 222 1.11 3.84 -18.17
N PRO A 223 1.04 3.73 -19.50
CA PRO A 223 2.23 3.75 -20.35
C PRO A 223 3.21 4.85 -19.96
N HIS A 224 4.47 4.48 -19.72
CA HIS A 224 5.53 5.43 -19.38
C HIS A 224 5.83 6.42 -20.53
N SER A 225 5.44 6.08 -21.77
CA SER A 225 5.50 6.99 -22.92
C SER A 225 4.56 8.18 -22.77
N ASP A 226 3.42 7.98 -22.11
CA ASP A 226 2.38 8.97 -21.96
C ASP A 226 2.66 9.81 -20.69
N TYR A 227 3.00 9.13 -19.59
CA TYR A 227 3.37 9.76 -18.33
C TYR A 227 4.71 9.20 -17.85
N PRO A 228 5.84 9.87 -18.11
CA PRO A 228 7.16 9.39 -17.74
C PRO A 228 7.38 9.40 -16.22
N LEU A 229 8.37 8.62 -15.79
CA LEU A 229 8.76 8.54 -14.38
C LEU A 229 9.54 9.79 -13.95
N ILE A 230 9.06 10.44 -12.90
CA ILE A 230 9.68 11.59 -12.24
C ILE A 230 10.27 11.11 -10.91
N LYS A 231 11.58 11.25 -10.74
CA LYS A 231 12.27 10.86 -9.50
C LYS A 231 11.84 11.78 -8.35
N VAL A 232 11.73 11.23 -7.14
CA VAL A 232 11.37 11.98 -5.92
C VAL A 232 12.43 11.88 -4.84
N GLY A 233 12.88 10.66 -4.53
CA GLY A 233 13.73 10.43 -3.39
C GLY A 233 14.10 8.96 -3.22
N LYS A 234 14.72 8.65 -2.08
CA LYS A 234 15.30 7.33 -1.81
C LYS A 234 14.86 6.80 -0.45
N LEU A 235 14.32 5.58 -0.45
CA LEU A 235 13.99 4.78 0.73
C LEU A 235 15.19 3.90 1.07
N THR A 236 15.65 3.90 2.32
CA THR A 236 16.73 3.01 2.79
C THR A 236 16.32 2.31 4.08
N LEU A 237 16.43 0.98 4.14
CA LEU A 237 16.21 0.20 5.37
C LEU A 237 17.54 -0.06 6.08
N ASN A 238 17.66 0.41 7.31
CA ASN A 238 18.94 0.38 8.04
C ASN A 238 18.86 -0.16 9.46
N ARG A 239 17.67 -0.59 9.93
CA ARG A 239 17.50 -1.07 11.30
C ARG A 239 16.52 -2.23 11.39
N ASN A 240 16.97 -3.32 12.00
CA ASN A 240 16.12 -4.47 12.31
C ASN A 240 15.17 -4.17 13.48
N PRO A 241 14.01 -4.84 13.55
CA PRO A 241 13.19 -4.81 14.76
C PRO A 241 13.96 -5.46 15.91
N SER A 242 13.80 -4.93 17.13
CA SER A 242 14.29 -5.54 18.37
C SER A 242 13.31 -6.58 18.91
N ASP A 243 12.02 -6.43 18.60
CA ASP A 243 10.96 -7.38 18.91
C ASP A 243 10.05 -7.51 17.68
N ASN A 244 10.12 -8.66 17.01
CA ASN A 244 9.34 -8.90 15.80
C ASN A 244 7.82 -8.86 16.08
N HIS A 245 7.35 -9.39 17.21
CA HIS A 245 5.92 -9.41 17.48
C HIS A 245 5.39 -7.99 17.71
N ALA A 246 6.00 -7.24 18.61
CA ALA A 246 5.55 -5.89 18.94
C ALA A 246 5.72 -4.88 17.79
N GLN A 247 6.73 -5.07 16.92
CA GLN A 247 7.09 -4.08 15.89
C GLN A 247 6.73 -4.50 14.45
N ILE A 248 6.52 -5.77 14.17
CA ILE A 248 6.17 -6.26 12.82
C ILE A 248 4.80 -6.91 12.81
N GLU A 249 4.52 -7.85 13.73
CA GLU A 249 3.22 -8.55 13.75
C GLU A 249 2.08 -7.62 14.20
N GLN A 250 2.34 -6.77 15.19
CA GLN A 250 1.37 -5.76 15.66
C GLN A 250 1.34 -4.48 14.82
N ALA A 251 2.18 -4.37 13.79
CA ALA A 251 2.10 -3.25 12.86
C ALA A 251 0.76 -3.25 12.12
N ALA A 252 0.17 -2.07 11.99
CA ALA A 252 -1.08 -1.81 11.31
C ALA A 252 -0.85 -0.76 10.22
N PHE A 253 -0.95 -1.20 8.96
CA PHE A 253 -0.80 -0.35 7.77
C PHE A 253 -2.16 -0.21 7.11
N GLU A 254 -2.64 1.00 6.89
CA GLU A 254 -3.99 1.23 6.35
C GLU A 254 -3.99 2.37 5.33
N PRO A 255 -4.53 2.17 4.10
CA PRO A 255 -4.56 3.22 3.08
C PRO A 255 -5.35 4.49 3.45
N ASN A 256 -6.08 4.46 4.58
CA ASN A 256 -6.81 5.61 5.12
C ASN A 256 -5.96 6.48 6.07
N ASN A 257 -4.72 6.05 6.40
CA ASN A 257 -3.72 6.92 7.03
C ASN A 257 -3.08 7.80 5.94
N LEU A 258 -3.81 8.86 5.59
CA LEU A 258 -3.38 9.91 4.67
C LEU A 258 -2.86 11.12 5.44
N VAL A 259 -2.11 11.96 4.75
CA VAL A 259 -1.60 13.25 5.25
C VAL A 259 -1.96 14.36 4.25
N PRO A 260 -2.02 15.62 4.69
CA PRO A 260 -2.35 16.75 3.81
C PRO A 260 -1.53 16.75 2.52
N GLY A 261 -2.18 17.02 1.38
CA GLY A 261 -1.54 16.96 0.06
C GLY A 261 -1.55 15.59 -0.61
N ILE A 262 -2.06 14.55 0.06
CA ILE A 262 -2.28 13.21 -0.51
C ILE A 262 -3.74 12.81 -0.30
N GLY A 263 -4.39 12.37 -1.37
CA GLY A 263 -5.78 11.93 -1.39
C GLY A 263 -5.98 10.56 -2.03
N LEU A 264 -7.20 10.05 -1.92
CA LEU A 264 -7.65 8.84 -2.61
C LEU A 264 -7.96 9.16 -4.08
N SER A 265 -8.45 8.15 -4.81
CA SER A 265 -8.98 8.30 -6.15
C SER A 265 -10.32 7.54 -6.29
N PRO A 266 -11.05 7.74 -7.40
CA PRO A 266 -12.23 6.95 -7.76
C PRO A 266 -11.99 5.44 -7.95
N ASP A 267 -10.76 4.93 -7.77
CA ASP A 267 -10.50 3.49 -7.83
C ASP A 267 -11.30 2.75 -6.76
N LYS A 268 -12.34 2.01 -7.19
CA LYS A 268 -13.22 1.21 -6.35
C LYS A 268 -12.45 0.29 -5.40
N MET A 269 -11.36 -0.32 -5.86
CA MET A 269 -10.54 -1.19 -5.00
C MET A 269 -9.90 -0.38 -3.88
N LEU A 270 -9.32 0.78 -4.19
CA LEU A 270 -8.73 1.65 -3.17
C LEU A 270 -9.78 2.10 -2.15
N LEU A 271 -10.96 2.52 -2.61
CA LEU A 271 -12.07 2.92 -1.73
C LEU A 271 -12.52 1.79 -0.81
N GLY A 272 -12.58 0.55 -1.30
CA GLY A 272 -12.87 -0.62 -0.44
C GLY A 272 -11.81 -0.85 0.64
N ARG A 273 -10.53 -0.63 0.31
CA ARG A 273 -9.40 -0.82 1.25
C ARG A 273 -9.39 0.23 2.36
N VAL A 274 -9.87 1.44 2.10
CA VAL A 274 -9.97 2.53 3.09
C VAL A 274 -10.83 2.14 4.29
N PHE A 275 -11.84 1.30 4.08
CA PHE A 275 -12.64 0.69 5.14
C PHE A 275 -11.98 -0.57 5.71
N ALA A 276 -11.63 -1.52 4.84
CA ALA A 276 -11.34 -2.90 5.23
C ALA A 276 -10.16 -3.07 6.20
N TYR A 277 -9.11 -2.26 6.05
CA TYR A 277 -7.89 -2.42 6.86
C TYR A 277 -8.13 -2.03 8.32
N ALA A 278 -8.68 -0.84 8.57
CA ALA A 278 -8.96 -0.38 9.93
C ALA A 278 -9.97 -1.31 10.63
N ASP A 279 -10.91 -1.88 9.88
CA ASP A 279 -11.83 -2.89 10.38
C ASP A 279 -11.14 -4.17 10.83
N ALA A 280 -10.30 -4.73 9.96
CA ALA A 280 -9.47 -5.88 10.29
C ALA A 280 -8.52 -5.59 11.47
N HIS A 281 -7.96 -4.39 11.58
CA HIS A 281 -7.09 -3.99 12.69
C HIS A 281 -7.83 -3.99 14.03
N ARG A 282 -9.07 -3.48 14.08
CA ARG A 282 -9.88 -3.51 15.31
C ARG A 282 -10.14 -4.93 15.77
N ALA A 283 -10.44 -5.85 14.84
CA ALA A 283 -10.65 -7.26 15.16
C ALA A 283 -9.35 -7.97 15.58
N ARG A 284 -8.24 -7.69 14.88
CA ARG A 284 -6.94 -8.37 15.06
C ARG A 284 -6.15 -7.89 16.28
N LEU A 285 -6.19 -6.59 16.58
CA LEU A 285 -5.32 -5.93 17.55
C LEU A 285 -6.10 -5.17 18.65
N GLY A 286 -7.43 -5.12 18.55
CA GLY A 286 -8.29 -4.38 19.46
C GLY A 286 -8.49 -2.91 19.07
N VAL A 287 -9.49 -2.26 19.67
CA VAL A 287 -9.94 -0.91 19.29
C VAL A 287 -8.86 0.18 19.46
N ASN A 288 -7.95 0.02 20.42
CA ASN A 288 -6.88 0.96 20.72
C ASN A 288 -5.54 0.62 20.04
N TYR A 289 -5.53 -0.19 18.97
CA TYR A 289 -4.29 -0.64 18.28
C TYR A 289 -3.35 0.50 17.84
N LYS A 290 -3.88 1.71 17.60
CA LYS A 290 -3.07 2.90 17.27
C LYS A 290 -2.21 3.41 18.44
N GLN A 291 -2.46 2.95 19.67
CA GLN A 291 -1.64 3.26 20.85
C GLN A 291 -0.44 2.31 21.00
N ILE A 292 -0.40 1.19 20.26
CA ILE A 292 0.79 0.33 20.21
C ILE A 292 1.95 1.17 19.62
N PRO A 293 3.13 1.21 20.24
CA PRO A 293 4.19 2.17 19.89
C PRO A 293 4.55 2.22 18.41
N VAL A 294 4.54 1.08 17.71
CA VAL A 294 4.87 1.03 16.29
C VAL A 294 3.81 1.68 15.37
N ASN A 295 2.56 1.78 15.85
CA ASN A 295 1.44 2.36 15.12
C ASN A 295 1.18 3.83 15.49
N ALA A 296 1.74 4.28 16.61
CA ALA A 296 1.57 5.64 17.10
C ALA A 296 2.24 6.65 16.14
N PRO A 297 1.62 7.80 15.87
CA PRO A 297 2.27 8.87 15.12
C PRO A 297 3.31 9.58 16.00
N GLN A 298 4.31 10.19 15.35
CA GLN A 298 5.25 11.08 16.03
C GLN A 298 4.68 12.49 16.23
N SER A 299 3.67 12.87 15.44
CA SER A 299 2.95 14.13 15.59
C SER A 299 1.98 14.10 16.79
N PRO A 300 1.64 15.26 17.38
CA PRO A 300 0.60 15.33 18.40
C PRO A 300 -0.73 14.73 17.92
N VAL A 301 -1.43 14.02 18.81
CA VAL A 301 -2.76 13.45 18.54
C VAL A 301 -3.78 14.11 19.47
N ASN A 302 -4.62 14.96 18.89
CA ASN A 302 -5.76 15.56 19.58
C ASN A 302 -7.04 14.95 18.99
N SER A 303 -7.60 13.95 19.68
CA SER A 303 -8.73 13.15 19.18
C SER A 303 -9.82 13.03 20.22
N TYR A 304 -11.06 12.89 19.76
CA TYR A 304 -12.23 12.58 20.59
C TYR A 304 -12.40 11.09 20.92
N SER A 305 -11.51 10.21 20.44
CA SER A 305 -11.54 8.79 20.80
C SER A 305 -11.27 8.59 22.30
N LYS A 306 -12.21 7.97 23.02
CA LYS A 306 -12.14 7.65 24.45
C LYS A 306 -12.52 6.19 24.74
N ASP A 307 -12.21 5.73 25.95
CA ASP A 307 -12.53 4.39 26.47
C ASP A 307 -11.90 3.24 25.64
N GLY A 308 -12.60 2.09 25.56
CA GLY A 308 -12.20 0.92 24.79
C GLY A 308 -11.23 -0.01 25.52
N ALA A 309 -11.19 -1.28 25.09
CA ALA A 309 -10.27 -2.27 25.65
C ALA A 309 -8.80 -1.81 25.48
N MET A 310 -7.97 -2.10 26.50
CA MET A 310 -6.54 -1.76 26.53
C MET A 310 -6.24 -0.28 26.27
N ARG A 311 -7.06 0.61 26.84
CA ARG A 311 -6.76 2.05 26.85
C ARG A 311 -5.58 2.33 27.77
N ILE A 312 -4.47 2.83 27.23
CA ILE A 312 -3.24 3.13 28.00
C ILE A 312 -2.90 4.62 28.03
N ASN A 313 -3.29 5.38 27.00
CA ASN A 313 -3.12 6.82 26.99
C ASN A 313 -4.32 7.50 27.67
N PRO A 314 -4.12 8.38 28.67
CA PRO A 314 -5.22 9.09 29.33
C PRO A 314 -5.98 10.00 28.34
N VAL A 315 -7.24 10.30 28.65
CA VAL A 315 -8.09 11.25 27.91
C VAL A 315 -8.34 12.45 28.82
N SER A 316 -8.44 13.65 28.26
CA SER A 316 -8.87 14.86 28.97
C SER A 316 -10.25 15.31 28.50
N ASP A 317 -11.04 15.92 29.39
CA ASP A 317 -12.23 16.66 29.00
C ASP A 317 -11.88 17.94 28.22
N PRO A 318 -12.77 18.43 27.34
CA PRO A 318 -14.09 17.87 27.00
C PRO A 318 -14.02 16.78 25.93
N VAL A 319 -14.88 15.77 26.06
CA VAL A 319 -14.98 14.64 25.12
C VAL A 319 -16.03 14.82 24.00
N TYR A 320 -16.42 16.05 23.67
CA TYR A 320 -17.41 16.38 22.64
C TYR A 320 -17.04 17.64 21.83
N ALA A 321 -17.60 17.76 20.62
CA ALA A 321 -17.50 18.92 19.74
C ALA A 321 -18.89 19.34 19.19
N PRO A 322 -19.13 20.63 18.92
CA PRO A 322 -18.30 21.77 19.36
C PRO A 322 -18.40 21.97 20.88
N ASN A 323 -17.42 22.66 21.47
CA ASN A 323 -17.41 22.98 22.90
C ASN A 323 -16.73 24.35 23.16
N SER A 324 -17.00 24.95 24.32
CA SER A 324 -16.40 26.22 24.77
C SER A 324 -15.30 26.03 25.83
N LYS A 325 -14.75 24.81 25.96
CA LYS A 325 -13.88 24.38 27.05
C LYS A 325 -12.47 23.98 26.60
N GLY A 326 -12.09 24.32 25.37
CA GLY A 326 -10.74 24.10 24.85
C GLY A 326 -10.45 22.66 24.41
N GLY A 327 -11.47 21.87 24.05
CA GLY A 327 -11.27 20.54 23.46
C GLY A 327 -10.67 20.60 22.05
N PRO A 328 -10.31 19.44 21.45
CA PRO A 328 -9.79 19.37 20.10
C PRO A 328 -10.66 20.08 19.05
N VAL A 329 -10.08 20.92 18.20
CA VAL A 329 -10.79 21.62 17.11
C VAL A 329 -10.21 21.18 15.78
N ALA A 330 -11.07 20.88 14.81
CA ALA A 330 -10.64 20.59 13.44
C ALA A 330 -10.13 21.88 12.77
N ASP A 331 -8.91 21.83 12.25
CA ASP A 331 -8.25 22.98 11.60
C ASP A 331 -8.44 22.90 10.07
N GLY A 332 -9.63 23.29 9.61
CA GLY A 332 -9.99 23.27 8.19
C GLY A 332 -9.31 24.36 7.35
N GLU A 333 -8.76 25.41 7.98
CA GLU A 333 -7.98 26.44 7.29
C GLU A 333 -6.60 25.91 6.91
N ARG A 334 -5.92 25.24 7.85
CA ARG A 334 -4.62 24.61 7.59
C ARG A 334 -4.75 23.32 6.78
N TYR A 335 -5.81 22.55 7.02
CA TYR A 335 -6.05 21.25 6.38
C TYR A 335 -7.40 21.24 5.64
N PRO A 336 -7.55 22.02 4.56
CA PRO A 336 -8.79 22.06 3.80
C PRO A 336 -9.09 20.70 3.16
N THR A 337 -10.37 20.41 2.96
CA THR A 337 -10.83 19.21 2.23
C THR A 337 -10.70 19.45 0.73
N ASP A 338 -9.47 19.52 0.23
CA ASP A 338 -9.15 19.85 -1.16
C ASP A 338 -8.87 18.61 -2.03
N SER A 339 -8.56 17.46 -1.42
CA SER A 339 -8.36 16.18 -2.10
C SER A 339 -9.66 15.46 -2.50
N VAL A 340 -10.52 16.20 -3.21
CA VAL A 340 -11.86 15.75 -3.63
C VAL A 340 -11.99 15.67 -5.15
N TRP A 341 -12.93 14.85 -5.62
CA TRP A 341 -13.37 14.79 -7.02
C TRP A 341 -14.91 14.82 -7.09
N SER A 342 -15.44 15.08 -8.28
CA SER A 342 -16.88 15.11 -8.52
C SER A 342 -17.39 13.73 -8.96
N ALA A 343 -18.61 13.39 -8.56
CA ALA A 343 -19.32 12.20 -9.03
C ALA A 343 -20.80 12.56 -9.28
N SER A 344 -21.40 11.94 -10.30
CA SER A 344 -22.82 12.11 -10.68
C SER A 344 -23.37 10.81 -11.25
N GLY A 345 -24.70 10.71 -11.37
CA GLY A 345 -25.41 9.53 -11.88
C GLY A 345 -26.19 8.76 -10.81
N ASP A 346 -26.87 7.70 -11.25
CA ASP A 346 -27.69 6.86 -10.38
C ASP A 346 -26.85 5.90 -9.53
N MET A 347 -27.41 5.44 -8.40
CA MET A 347 -26.79 4.39 -7.60
C MET A 347 -26.92 3.03 -8.33
N VAL A 348 -25.80 2.51 -8.82
CA VAL A 348 -25.77 1.27 -9.62
C VAL A 348 -24.73 0.27 -9.11
N ARG A 349 -24.93 -1.01 -9.47
CA ARG A 349 -23.89 -2.06 -9.39
C ARG A 349 -23.52 -2.45 -10.82
N ALA A 350 -22.49 -1.80 -11.35
CA ALA A 350 -22.06 -1.97 -12.72
C ALA A 350 -20.53 -2.06 -12.83
N PRO A 351 -19.99 -2.75 -13.86
CA PRO A 351 -18.57 -2.64 -14.20
C PRO A 351 -18.21 -1.17 -14.49
N TYR A 352 -16.91 -0.87 -14.56
CA TYR A 352 -16.49 0.41 -15.11
C TYR A 352 -16.97 0.55 -16.56
N SER A 353 -17.35 1.77 -16.95
CA SER A 353 -17.46 2.10 -18.37
C SER A 353 -16.07 2.02 -18.98
N LEU A 354 -15.93 1.27 -20.07
CA LEU A 354 -14.66 1.10 -20.77
C LEU A 354 -14.24 2.42 -21.41
N ARG A 355 -12.97 2.78 -21.24
CA ARG A 355 -12.30 3.79 -22.07
C ARG A 355 -11.94 3.21 -23.43
N ARG A 356 -11.46 4.06 -24.33
CA ARG A 356 -11.20 3.72 -25.73
C ARG A 356 -10.31 2.48 -25.90
N ASP A 357 -9.30 2.35 -25.06
CA ASP A 357 -8.29 1.28 -25.16
C ASP A 357 -8.43 0.27 -24.01
N ASP A 358 -9.49 0.34 -23.17
CA ASP A 358 -9.68 -0.62 -22.07
C ASP A 358 -10.19 -1.98 -22.57
N ASP A 359 -9.50 -3.04 -22.17
CA ASP A 359 -9.99 -4.41 -22.26
C ASP A 359 -9.53 -5.27 -21.07
N ASP A 360 -9.63 -6.59 -21.19
CA ASP A 360 -9.16 -7.53 -20.17
C ASP A 360 -7.86 -8.24 -20.55
N VAL A 361 -7.26 -8.04 -21.74
CA VAL A 361 -6.13 -8.83 -22.24
C VAL A 361 -4.87 -8.04 -22.62
N GLY A 362 -4.92 -6.71 -22.56
CA GLY A 362 -3.74 -5.84 -22.67
C GLY A 362 -3.87 -4.76 -23.73
#